data_AF-W7TT11-F1
#
_entry.id   AF-W7TT11-F1
#
_cell.length_a   1.000
_cell.length_b   1.000
_cell.length_c   1.000
_cell.angle_alpha   90.00
_cell.angle_beta   90.00
_cell.angle_gamma   90.00
#
_symmetry.space_group_name_H-M   'P 1'
#
loop_
_entity.id
_entity.type
_entity.pdbx_description
1 polymer ?
#
loop_
_entity_poly.entity_id
_entity_poly.type
_entity_poly.pdbx_seq_one_letter_code
_entity_poly.pdbx_strand_id
1 'polypeptide(L)'
;MASRVPASCCRRGPYKDNRALTEVATPPCIVRVSPNGAEGLTRPLDLAYWLGLQDSYSTKLPISLKSVVALIRSLEGRDKVTKTIQYACRFLWWYHKTYAPQDKIRGPRFEKMFRASQMARKCFHLFRTLEELEKLQALCADSKSPFWRRNLLMVRAAAMAIYWYYDNTCFLINAKLSSFDQRTAVARDGAAWTLANLISIGLALYDLDRNGKERSRLEDKAAALLKARSSNHVVGGAAEERAMGRDGKVEANGHGHSDAHGRKEMENGTLTASSSSSSSSSSQPQGGDTVAEADVEESLEEMAQASVKRFDLVGDLIRVSCDFLVACNTPGFDLPLHTLGFRLHDGIIGTAGLVSALFAVYKAYPADMGRLRKRRLMRLLPTGP
;
A
#
# COMPACT_ATOMS: atom_id res chain seq x y z
N MET A 1 -48.71 -8.73 44.40
CA MET A 1 -48.55 -7.78 43.28
C MET A 1 -47.51 -8.34 42.32
N ALA A 2 -47.96 -9.04 41.27
CA ALA A 2 -47.10 -9.58 40.22
C ALA A 2 -47.78 -9.30 38.88
N SER A 3 -47.30 -8.30 38.15
CA SER A 3 -47.82 -7.87 36.86
C SER A 3 -47.26 -8.75 35.75
N ARG A 4 -48.16 -9.48 35.09
CA ARG A 4 -47.89 -10.27 33.88
C ARG A 4 -47.54 -9.36 32.70
N VAL A 5 -46.44 -9.67 32.02
CA VAL A 5 -46.08 -9.12 30.70
C VAL A 5 -46.77 -9.97 29.63
N PRO A 6 -47.45 -9.38 28.63
CA PRO A 6 -48.02 -10.17 27.53
C PRO A 6 -46.96 -10.46 26.47
N ALA A 7 -46.92 -11.73 26.06
CA ALA A 7 -46.11 -12.22 24.95
C ALA A 7 -46.62 -11.65 23.61
N SER A 8 -45.78 -10.88 22.93
CA SER A 8 -46.04 -10.44 21.56
C SER A 8 -45.74 -11.56 20.57
N CYS A 9 -46.80 -12.01 19.92
CA CYS A 9 -46.87 -13.06 18.92
C CYS A 9 -46.19 -12.61 17.60
N CYS A 10 -45.06 -13.23 17.23
CA CYS A 10 -44.47 -13.08 15.90
C CYS A 10 -45.26 -13.88 14.87
N ARG A 11 -46.24 -13.26 14.21
CA ARG A 11 -46.85 -13.80 12.97
C ARG A 11 -45.83 -13.76 11.84
N ARG A 12 -45.35 -14.94 11.41
CA ARG A 12 -44.71 -15.13 10.11
C ARG A 12 -45.79 -15.03 9.03
N GLY A 13 -45.68 -14.03 8.16
CA GLY A 13 -46.48 -13.94 6.94
C GLY A 13 -45.99 -14.93 5.88
N PRO A 14 -46.88 -15.47 5.02
CA PRO A 14 -46.52 -16.41 3.98
C PRO A 14 -45.78 -15.72 2.84
N TYR A 15 -44.70 -16.35 2.39
CA TYR A 15 -43.92 -16.00 1.22
C TYR A 15 -44.80 -16.17 -0.02
N LYS A 16 -45.19 -15.06 -0.67
CA LYS A 16 -45.90 -15.10 -1.95
C LYS A 16 -44.89 -15.34 -3.07
N ASP A 17 -45.09 -16.43 -3.79
CA ASP A 17 -44.47 -16.73 -5.08
C ASP A 17 -44.79 -15.62 -6.09
N ASN A 18 -43.76 -14.90 -6.52
CA ASN A 18 -43.82 -14.02 -7.68
C ASN A 18 -43.39 -14.81 -8.92
N ARG A 19 -44.33 -15.60 -9.45
CA ARG A 19 -44.22 -16.23 -10.78
C ARG A 19 -45.20 -15.54 -11.73
N ALA A 20 -44.85 -14.36 -12.20
CA ALA A 20 -45.51 -13.72 -13.33
C ALA A 20 -44.64 -12.56 -13.86
N LEU A 21 -43.75 -12.87 -14.80
CA LEU A 21 -43.20 -11.87 -15.72
C LEU A 21 -43.26 -12.48 -17.12
N THR A 22 -44.37 -12.17 -17.78
CA THR A 22 -44.47 -11.71 -19.18
C THR A 22 -43.31 -12.09 -20.10
N GLU A 23 -43.60 -13.04 -20.99
CA GLU A 23 -42.91 -13.23 -22.26
C GLU A 23 -42.91 -11.91 -23.04
N VAL A 24 -41.73 -11.31 -23.18
CA VAL A 24 -41.49 -10.28 -24.19
C VAL A 24 -41.18 -11.01 -25.47
N ALA A 25 -42.13 -11.00 -26.41
CA ALA A 25 -41.96 -11.51 -27.76
C ALA A 25 -40.78 -10.81 -28.43
N THR A 26 -39.70 -11.54 -28.66
CA THR A 26 -38.62 -11.14 -29.57
C THR A 26 -39.07 -11.39 -31.01
N PRO A 27 -38.88 -10.44 -31.94
CA PRO A 27 -39.20 -10.66 -33.35
C PRO A 27 -38.27 -11.74 -33.94
N PRO A 28 -38.77 -12.60 -34.84
CA PRO A 28 -37.93 -13.56 -35.53
C PRO A 28 -37.11 -12.82 -36.61
N CYS A 29 -35.81 -12.65 -36.36
CA CYS A 29 -34.85 -12.30 -37.41
C CYS A 29 -34.68 -13.53 -38.33
N ILE A 30 -35.58 -13.67 -39.29
CA ILE A 30 -35.42 -14.60 -40.41
C ILE A 30 -34.41 -13.97 -41.37
N VAL A 31 -33.15 -14.37 -41.25
CA VAL A 31 -32.15 -14.13 -42.29
C VAL A 31 -32.41 -15.14 -43.40
N ARG A 32 -33.04 -14.71 -44.50
CA ARG A 32 -33.07 -15.47 -45.75
C ARG A 32 -31.64 -15.54 -46.30
N VAL A 33 -31.00 -16.69 -46.16
CA VAL A 33 -29.78 -17.01 -46.89
C VAL A 33 -30.18 -17.39 -48.31
N SER A 34 -29.68 -16.62 -49.29
CA SER A 34 -29.86 -16.87 -50.72
C SER A 34 -29.12 -18.15 -51.11
N PRO A 35 -29.78 -19.17 -51.70
CA PRO A 35 -29.11 -20.36 -52.16
C PRO A 35 -28.72 -20.15 -53.62
N ASN A 36 -27.62 -19.44 -53.88
CA ASN A 36 -26.87 -19.47 -55.14
C ASN A 36 -25.67 -18.54 -55.02
N GLY A 37 -24.51 -19.12 -54.73
CA GLY A 37 -23.25 -18.39 -54.55
C GLY A 37 -22.21 -19.23 -53.85
N ALA A 38 -22.07 -20.50 -54.24
CA ALA A 38 -20.88 -21.28 -53.94
C ALA A 38 -19.76 -20.75 -54.84
N GLU A 39 -18.78 -20.07 -54.24
CA GLU A 39 -17.35 -20.30 -54.43
C GLU A 39 -16.53 -19.21 -53.72
N GLY A 40 -15.76 -19.64 -52.72
CA GLY A 40 -14.58 -18.92 -52.25
C GLY A 40 -14.80 -17.82 -51.19
N LEU A 41 -15.06 -18.18 -49.92
CA LEU A 41 -14.43 -17.51 -48.77
C LEU A 41 -14.67 -18.26 -47.45
N THR A 42 -14.09 -19.45 -47.30
CA THR A 42 -13.96 -20.12 -46.00
C THR A 42 -12.59 -19.78 -45.41
N ARG A 43 -12.46 -18.59 -44.83
CA ARG A 43 -11.45 -18.38 -43.77
C ARG A 43 -12.21 -18.10 -42.48
N PRO A 44 -12.07 -18.94 -41.45
CA PRO A 44 -12.66 -18.63 -40.16
C PRO A 44 -12.09 -17.29 -39.69
N LEU A 45 -12.98 -16.39 -39.24
CA LEU A 45 -12.58 -15.17 -38.54
C LEU A 45 -11.87 -15.60 -37.26
N ASP A 46 -10.56 -15.74 -37.39
CA ASP A 46 -9.68 -16.15 -36.32
C ASP A 46 -9.54 -14.98 -35.35
N LEU A 47 -10.37 -15.01 -34.31
CA LEU A 47 -10.37 -14.03 -33.22
C LEU A 47 -8.98 -13.90 -32.57
N ALA A 48 -8.13 -14.93 -32.72
CA ALA A 48 -6.73 -14.92 -32.27
C ALA A 48 -5.83 -13.98 -33.08
N TYR A 49 -6.12 -13.77 -34.37
CA TYR A 49 -5.37 -12.86 -35.25
C TYR A 49 -5.60 -11.39 -34.86
N TRP A 50 -6.84 -11.02 -34.53
CA TRP A 50 -7.19 -9.66 -34.09
C TRP A 50 -6.63 -9.30 -32.71
N LEU A 51 -6.26 -10.28 -31.89
CA LEU A 51 -5.64 -10.08 -30.58
C LEU A 51 -4.10 -10.15 -30.61
N GLY A 52 -3.48 -10.39 -31.77
CA GLY A 52 -2.01 -10.45 -31.90
C GLY A 52 -1.35 -11.59 -31.10
N LEU A 53 -2.06 -12.70 -30.88
CA LEU A 53 -1.63 -13.80 -29.99
C LEU A 53 -1.04 -15.02 -30.71
N GLN A 54 -0.76 -14.94 -32.02
CA GLN A 54 -0.70 -16.14 -32.85
C GLN A 54 0.66 -16.86 -32.95
N ASP A 55 1.77 -16.27 -32.49
CA ASP A 55 3.11 -16.88 -32.70
C ASP A 55 3.80 -17.43 -31.44
N SER A 56 3.09 -17.79 -30.36
CA SER A 56 3.76 -18.30 -29.15
C SER A 56 3.13 -19.50 -28.43
N TYR A 57 2.10 -20.16 -28.98
CA TYR A 57 1.49 -21.33 -28.33
C TYR A 57 1.95 -22.68 -28.89
N SER A 58 3.24 -22.79 -29.24
CA SER A 58 3.87 -24.08 -29.53
C SER A 58 4.27 -24.79 -28.22
N THR A 59 3.49 -25.82 -27.84
CA THR A 59 3.87 -27.01 -27.04
C THR A 59 4.69 -26.88 -25.75
N LYS A 60 4.69 -25.72 -25.07
CA LYS A 60 5.09 -25.61 -23.67
C LYS A 60 4.21 -24.60 -22.98
N LEU A 61 3.57 -24.98 -21.87
CA LEU A 61 3.34 -24.10 -20.73
C LEU A 61 2.76 -24.97 -19.59
N PRO A 62 3.58 -25.43 -18.62
CA PRO A 62 3.01 -25.72 -17.33
C PRO A 62 2.38 -24.41 -16.84
N ILE A 63 1.06 -24.35 -16.68
CA ILE A 63 0.39 -23.24 -16.00
C ILE A 63 1.03 -23.17 -14.61
N SER A 64 2.04 -22.32 -14.47
CA SER A 64 2.79 -22.21 -13.23
C SER A 64 1.99 -21.35 -12.28
N LEU A 65 2.06 -21.65 -10.99
CA LEU A 65 1.46 -20.82 -9.94
C LEU A 65 1.89 -19.35 -10.09
N LYS A 66 3.15 -19.11 -10.50
CA LYS A 66 3.70 -17.77 -10.74
C LYS A 66 2.99 -17.02 -11.86
N SER A 67 2.68 -17.70 -12.97
CA SER A 67 1.95 -17.12 -14.10
C SER A 67 0.53 -16.72 -13.72
N VAL A 68 -0.16 -17.57 -12.94
CA VAL A 68 -1.51 -17.29 -12.42
C VAL A 68 -1.48 -16.10 -11.46
N VAL A 69 -0.55 -16.08 -10.52
CA VAL A 69 -0.39 -14.97 -9.57
C VAL A 69 -0.05 -13.65 -10.30
N ALA A 70 0.80 -13.68 -11.33
CA ALA A 70 1.11 -12.50 -12.13
C ALA A 70 -0.14 -11.94 -12.85
N LEU A 71 -1.00 -12.82 -13.40
CA LEU A 71 -2.26 -12.42 -13.99
C LEU A 71 -3.19 -11.78 -12.94
N ILE A 72 -3.34 -12.38 -11.75
CA ILE A 72 -4.18 -11.82 -10.68
C ILE A 72 -3.69 -10.41 -10.28
N ARG A 73 -2.37 -10.22 -10.14
CA ARG A 73 -1.76 -8.92 -9.86
C ARG A 73 -2.06 -7.87 -10.94
N SER A 74 -2.12 -8.27 -12.22
CA SER A 74 -2.45 -7.35 -13.32
C SER A 74 -3.88 -6.77 -13.23
N LEU A 75 -4.79 -7.46 -12.52
CA LEU A 75 -6.17 -7.03 -12.34
C LEU A 75 -6.35 -6.08 -11.15
N GLU A 76 -5.32 -5.88 -10.32
CA GLU A 76 -5.41 -5.10 -9.08
C GLU A 76 -5.82 -3.64 -9.33
N GLY A 77 -5.33 -3.01 -10.40
CA GLY A 77 -5.71 -1.64 -10.77
C GLY A 77 -7.21 -1.52 -11.06
N ARG A 78 -7.79 -2.51 -11.75
CA ARG A 78 -9.23 -2.55 -12.09
C ARG A 78 -10.10 -2.77 -10.86
N ASP A 79 -9.67 -3.64 -9.94
CA ASP A 79 -10.34 -3.83 -8.65
C ASP A 79 -10.41 -2.53 -7.84
N LYS A 80 -9.29 -1.80 -7.71
CA LYS A 80 -9.23 -0.54 -6.96
C LYS A 80 -10.15 0.55 -7.53
N VAL A 81 -10.19 0.71 -8.86
CA VAL A 81 -11.11 1.65 -9.51
C VAL A 81 -12.56 1.23 -9.28
N THR A 82 -12.85 -0.06 -9.44
CA THR A 82 -14.21 -0.58 -9.24
C THR A 82 -14.65 -0.46 -7.77
N LYS A 83 -13.73 -0.59 -6.80
CA LYS A 83 -13.97 -0.30 -5.36
C LYS A 83 -14.41 1.14 -5.16
N THR A 84 -13.74 2.08 -5.83
CA THR A 84 -14.05 3.51 -5.75
C THR A 84 -15.47 3.77 -6.26
N ILE A 85 -15.82 3.25 -7.44
CA ILE A 85 -17.15 3.37 -8.03
C ILE A 85 -18.21 2.74 -7.11
N GLN A 86 -17.94 1.54 -6.58
CA GLN A 86 -18.84 0.83 -5.67
C GLN A 86 -19.20 1.70 -4.46
N TYR A 87 -18.21 2.20 -3.71
CA TYR A 87 -18.50 2.94 -2.48
C TYR A 87 -19.02 4.36 -2.74
N ALA A 88 -18.60 5.01 -3.83
CA ALA A 88 -19.20 6.25 -4.29
C ALA A 88 -20.71 6.07 -4.57
N CYS A 89 -21.09 5.00 -5.28
CA CYS A 89 -22.49 4.69 -5.55
C CYS A 89 -23.27 4.34 -4.27
N ARG A 90 -22.65 3.65 -3.31
CA ARG A 90 -23.27 3.36 -2.00
C ARG A 90 -23.57 4.65 -1.22
N PHE A 91 -22.62 5.59 -1.20
CA PHE A 91 -22.82 6.89 -0.59
C PHE A 91 -23.93 7.69 -1.28
N LEU A 92 -23.92 7.77 -2.62
CA LEU A 92 -24.93 8.50 -3.38
C LEU A 92 -26.33 7.89 -3.23
N TRP A 93 -26.43 6.56 -3.19
CA TRP A 93 -27.67 5.87 -2.89
C TRP A 93 -28.23 6.26 -1.51
N TRP A 94 -27.37 6.24 -0.49
CA TRP A 94 -27.73 6.70 0.86
C TRP A 94 -28.18 8.17 0.86
N TYR A 95 -27.42 9.05 0.22
CA TYR A 95 -27.70 10.48 0.15
C TYR A 95 -29.08 10.74 -0.47
N HIS A 96 -29.36 10.12 -1.62
CA HIS A 96 -30.66 10.25 -2.28
C HIS A 96 -31.80 9.70 -1.43
N LYS A 97 -31.61 8.54 -0.78
CA LYS A 97 -32.62 7.96 0.11
C LYS A 97 -32.94 8.86 1.31
N THR A 98 -31.96 9.61 1.80
CA THR A 98 -32.08 10.42 3.02
C THR A 98 -32.59 11.83 2.73
N TYR A 99 -32.05 12.49 1.70
CA TYR A 99 -32.29 13.91 1.43
C TYR A 99 -33.21 14.19 0.22
N ALA A 100 -33.42 13.20 -0.64
CA ALA A 100 -34.29 13.33 -1.81
C ALA A 100 -35.20 12.10 -2.00
N PRO A 101 -35.99 11.69 -0.99
CA PRO A 101 -36.83 10.49 -1.06
C PRO A 101 -37.89 10.54 -2.19
N GLN A 102 -38.24 11.73 -2.66
CA GLN A 102 -39.12 11.94 -3.82
C GLN A 102 -38.49 11.51 -5.15
N ASP A 103 -37.16 11.47 -5.25
CA ASP A 103 -36.45 11.05 -6.46
C ASP A 103 -36.41 9.51 -6.55
N LYS A 104 -37.50 8.95 -7.08
CA LYS A 104 -37.67 7.51 -7.30
C LYS A 104 -36.77 6.96 -8.42
N ILE A 105 -36.01 7.80 -9.13
CA ILE A 105 -35.21 7.39 -10.29
C ILE A 105 -33.74 7.27 -9.93
N ARG A 106 -33.12 8.31 -9.34
CA ARG A 106 -31.66 8.33 -9.12
C ARG A 106 -31.22 7.38 -8.03
N GLY A 107 -31.91 7.33 -6.90
CA GLY A 107 -31.58 6.45 -5.78
C GLY A 107 -31.45 4.97 -6.19
N PRO A 108 -32.48 4.37 -6.81
CA PRO A 108 -32.41 2.98 -7.28
C PRO A 108 -31.36 2.72 -8.37
N ARG A 109 -31.01 3.72 -9.19
CA ARG A 109 -29.93 3.60 -10.18
C ARG A 109 -28.56 3.46 -9.50
N PHE A 110 -28.28 4.27 -8.48
CA PHE A 110 -27.04 4.14 -7.71
C PHE A 110 -26.97 2.83 -6.92
N GLU A 111 -28.10 2.33 -6.41
CA GLU A 111 -28.16 1.01 -5.78
C GLU A 111 -27.79 -0.10 -6.77
N LYS A 112 -28.40 -0.11 -7.96
CA LYS A 112 -28.09 -1.08 -9.02
C LYS A 112 -26.61 -1.03 -9.42
N MET A 113 -26.06 0.17 -9.60
CA MET A 113 -24.64 0.37 -9.92
C MET A 113 -23.74 -0.17 -8.79
N PHE A 114 -24.05 0.14 -7.53
CA PHE A 114 -23.33 -0.38 -6.36
C PHE A 114 -23.29 -1.92 -6.35
N ARG A 115 -24.44 -2.57 -6.56
CA ARG A 115 -24.53 -4.04 -6.60
C ARG A 115 -23.76 -4.63 -7.79
N ALA A 116 -23.87 -4.02 -8.96
CA ALA A 116 -23.14 -4.46 -10.15
C ALA A 116 -21.62 -4.34 -9.97
N SER A 117 -21.13 -3.20 -9.46
CA SER A 117 -19.71 -2.99 -9.16
C SER A 117 -19.22 -3.94 -8.07
N GLN A 118 -20.03 -4.23 -7.04
CA GLN A 118 -19.69 -5.22 -6.01
C GLN A 118 -19.46 -6.61 -6.63
N MET A 119 -20.34 -7.04 -7.54
CA MET A 119 -20.18 -8.32 -8.24
C MET A 119 -18.98 -8.35 -9.18
N ALA A 120 -18.76 -7.27 -9.94
CA ALA A 120 -17.61 -7.14 -10.81
C ALA A 120 -16.28 -7.26 -10.05
N ARG A 121 -16.20 -6.70 -8.83
CA ARG A 121 -15.00 -6.83 -7.99
C ARG A 121 -14.71 -8.25 -7.54
N LYS A 122 -15.73 -8.99 -7.12
CA LYS A 122 -15.55 -10.41 -6.75
C LYS A 122 -14.94 -11.23 -7.90
N CYS A 123 -15.26 -10.89 -9.15
CA CYS A 123 -14.62 -11.51 -10.32
C CYS A 123 -13.11 -11.25 -10.36
N PHE A 124 -12.66 -10.02 -10.06
CA PHE A 124 -11.23 -9.69 -9.97
C PHE A 124 -10.53 -10.31 -8.75
N HIS A 125 -11.27 -10.84 -7.79
CA HIS A 125 -10.73 -11.51 -6.61
C HIS A 125 -10.60 -13.02 -6.78
N LEU A 126 -11.13 -13.59 -7.87
CA LEU A 126 -11.03 -15.01 -8.14
C LEU A 126 -9.58 -15.46 -8.03
N PHE A 127 -9.37 -16.53 -7.27
CA PHE A 127 -8.07 -17.13 -6.99
C PHE A 127 -7.11 -16.30 -6.12
N ARG A 128 -7.51 -15.15 -5.55
CA ARG A 128 -6.67 -14.40 -4.58
C ARG A 128 -6.30 -15.19 -3.32
N THR A 129 -7.03 -16.26 -3.00
CA THR A 129 -6.62 -17.21 -1.95
C THR A 129 -5.20 -17.75 -2.20
N LEU A 130 -4.81 -17.97 -3.46
CA LEU A 130 -3.46 -18.45 -3.82
C LEU A 130 -2.37 -17.44 -3.47
N GLU A 131 -2.64 -16.14 -3.60
CA GLU A 131 -1.69 -15.08 -3.22
C GLU A 131 -1.44 -15.05 -1.71
N GLU A 132 -2.47 -15.30 -0.90
CA GLU A 132 -2.32 -15.35 0.56
C GLU A 132 -1.58 -16.64 1.00
N LEU A 133 -1.75 -17.75 0.29
CA LEU A 133 -0.96 -18.97 0.54
C LEU A 133 0.53 -18.76 0.23
N GLU A 134 0.87 -18.06 -0.86
CA GLU A 134 2.25 -17.68 -1.18
C GLU A 134 2.85 -16.80 -0.06
N LYS A 135 2.08 -15.83 0.45
CA LYS A 135 2.50 -14.97 1.57
C LYS A 135 2.72 -15.77 2.86
N LEU A 136 1.84 -16.73 3.16
CA LEU A 136 2.00 -17.61 4.31
C LEU A 136 3.29 -18.44 4.20
N GLN A 137 3.56 -19.01 3.03
CA GLN A 137 4.80 -19.75 2.79
C GLN A 137 6.04 -18.87 2.99
N ALA A 138 6.02 -17.64 2.47
CA ALA A 138 7.11 -16.67 2.65
C ALA A 138 7.31 -16.29 4.13
N LEU A 139 6.23 -16.09 4.88
CA LEU A 139 6.28 -15.79 6.32
C LEU A 139 6.79 -16.96 7.15
N CYS A 140 6.48 -18.20 6.78
CA CYS A 140 7.04 -19.38 7.43
C CYS A 140 8.56 -19.48 7.24
N ALA A 141 9.07 -19.04 6.09
CA ALA A 141 10.51 -19.02 5.78
C ALA A 141 11.25 -17.80 6.37
N ASP A 142 10.55 -16.75 6.77
CA ASP A 142 11.17 -15.54 7.31
C ASP A 142 11.70 -15.76 8.74
N SER A 143 13.01 -15.79 8.91
CA SER A 143 13.69 -15.85 10.20
C SER A 143 14.14 -14.48 10.74
N LYS A 144 14.03 -13.41 9.95
CA LYS A 144 14.56 -12.08 10.29
C LYS A 144 13.60 -11.27 11.14
N SER A 145 12.29 -11.42 10.90
CA SER A 145 11.28 -10.69 11.67
C SER A 145 11.19 -11.22 13.11
N PRO A 146 10.94 -10.34 14.10
CA PRO A 146 10.71 -10.78 15.47
C PRO A 146 9.52 -11.73 15.53
N PHE A 147 9.63 -12.76 16.37
CA PHE A 147 8.69 -13.88 16.44
C PHE A 147 7.22 -13.43 16.53
N TRP A 148 6.89 -12.50 17.42
CA TRP A 148 5.51 -12.01 17.60
C TRP A 148 4.95 -11.35 16.33
N ARG A 149 5.75 -10.56 15.61
CA ARG A 149 5.33 -9.83 14.41
C ARG A 149 5.08 -10.81 13.27
N ARG A 150 5.95 -11.80 13.12
CA ARG A 150 5.78 -12.89 12.15
C ARG A 150 4.48 -13.67 12.40
N ASN A 151 4.20 -14.02 13.66
CA ASN A 151 2.94 -14.70 14.01
C ASN A 151 1.71 -13.85 13.71
N LEU A 152 1.70 -12.56 14.05
CA LEU A 152 0.59 -11.67 13.69
C LEU A 152 0.40 -11.56 12.17
N LEU A 153 1.49 -11.46 11.41
CA LEU A 153 1.45 -11.45 9.94
C LEU A 153 0.89 -12.77 9.38
N MET A 154 1.23 -13.91 9.97
CA MET A 154 0.68 -15.22 9.58
C MET A 154 -0.82 -15.30 9.88
N VAL A 155 -1.27 -14.91 11.07
CA VAL A 155 -2.70 -14.90 11.42
C VAL A 155 -3.48 -13.96 10.50
N ARG A 156 -2.93 -12.78 10.20
CA ARG A 156 -3.51 -11.82 9.25
C ARG A 156 -3.64 -12.40 7.85
N ALA A 157 -2.60 -13.06 7.34
CA ALA A 157 -2.61 -13.68 6.01
C ALA A 157 -3.58 -14.87 5.95
N ALA A 158 -3.63 -15.70 6.99
CA ALA A 158 -4.61 -16.78 7.11
C ALA A 158 -6.06 -16.26 7.13
N ALA A 159 -6.32 -15.20 7.89
CA ALA A 159 -7.63 -14.54 7.91
C ALA A 159 -8.00 -13.98 6.52
N MET A 160 -7.06 -13.35 5.81
CA MET A 160 -7.28 -12.91 4.43
C MET A 160 -7.51 -14.08 3.46
N ALA A 161 -6.83 -15.21 3.63
CA ALA A 161 -7.05 -16.40 2.80
C ALA A 161 -8.48 -16.95 2.98
N ILE A 162 -8.95 -17.01 4.23
CA ILE A 162 -10.33 -17.42 4.58
C ILE A 162 -11.34 -16.43 3.98
N TYR A 163 -11.09 -15.14 4.10
CA TYR A 163 -11.89 -14.09 3.47
C TYR A 163 -12.01 -14.33 1.96
N TRP A 164 -10.90 -14.43 1.23
CA TRP A 164 -10.93 -14.67 -0.22
C TRP A 164 -11.62 -15.97 -0.61
N TYR A 165 -11.49 -17.02 0.21
CA TYR A 165 -12.20 -18.26 -0.02
C TYR A 165 -13.73 -18.06 0.01
N TYR A 166 -14.26 -17.41 1.06
CA TYR A 166 -15.70 -17.14 1.16
C TYR A 166 -16.19 -16.07 0.16
N ASP A 167 -15.36 -15.10 -0.21
CA ASP A 167 -15.67 -14.13 -1.27
C ASP A 167 -15.87 -14.84 -2.62
N ASN A 168 -14.98 -15.80 -2.94
CA ASN A 168 -15.09 -16.67 -4.11
C ASN A 168 -16.32 -17.57 -4.04
N THR A 169 -16.63 -18.15 -2.87
CA THR A 169 -17.87 -18.93 -2.68
C THR A 169 -19.11 -18.05 -2.93
N CYS A 170 -19.15 -16.82 -2.41
CA CYS A 170 -20.25 -15.89 -2.67
C CYS A 170 -20.40 -15.56 -4.17
N PHE A 171 -19.30 -15.44 -4.90
CA PHE A 171 -19.33 -15.26 -6.35
C PHE A 171 -19.93 -16.48 -7.05
N LEU A 172 -19.48 -17.69 -6.70
CA LEU A 172 -19.99 -18.94 -7.28
C LEU A 172 -21.47 -19.18 -6.97
N ILE A 173 -21.93 -18.85 -5.76
CA ILE A 173 -23.36 -18.91 -5.40
C ILE A 173 -24.18 -17.97 -6.29
N ASN A 174 -23.73 -16.72 -6.46
CA ASN A 174 -24.42 -15.75 -7.32
C ASN A 174 -24.40 -16.15 -8.81
N ALA A 175 -23.37 -16.88 -9.24
CA ALA A 175 -23.29 -17.49 -10.56
C ALA A 175 -24.11 -18.79 -10.69
N LYS A 176 -24.80 -19.24 -9.63
CA LYS A 176 -25.55 -20.50 -9.54
C LYS A 176 -24.69 -21.75 -9.77
N LEU A 177 -23.40 -21.66 -9.48
CA LEU A 177 -22.44 -22.76 -9.58
C LEU A 177 -22.25 -23.52 -8.26
N SER A 178 -22.79 -23.02 -7.15
CA SER A 178 -22.69 -23.65 -5.83
C SER A 178 -24.02 -23.55 -5.08
N SER A 179 -24.36 -24.60 -4.34
CA SER A 179 -25.55 -24.69 -3.46
C SER A 179 -25.29 -24.24 -2.02
N PHE A 180 -24.10 -23.69 -1.75
CA PHE A 180 -23.72 -23.26 -0.40
C PHE A 180 -24.61 -22.11 0.11
N ASP A 181 -24.84 -22.04 1.43
CA ASP A 181 -25.65 -20.97 2.01
C ASP A 181 -24.92 -19.62 1.93
N GLN A 182 -25.52 -18.69 1.18
CA GLN A 182 -24.99 -17.35 0.99
C GLN A 182 -24.87 -16.57 2.30
N ARG A 183 -25.82 -16.74 3.23
CA ARG A 183 -25.81 -15.97 4.49
C ARG A 183 -24.63 -16.37 5.36
N THR A 184 -24.41 -17.67 5.51
CA THR A 184 -23.26 -18.20 6.24
C THR A 184 -21.94 -17.80 5.59
N ALA A 185 -21.84 -17.86 4.25
CA ALA A 185 -20.64 -17.44 3.54
C ALA A 185 -20.33 -15.95 3.77
N VAL A 186 -21.32 -15.06 3.63
CA VAL A 186 -21.15 -13.61 3.85
C VAL A 186 -20.81 -13.28 5.31
N ALA A 187 -21.40 -13.98 6.28
CA ALA A 187 -21.08 -13.78 7.69
C ALA A 187 -19.63 -14.18 8.03
N ARG A 188 -19.16 -15.33 7.50
CA ARG A 188 -17.78 -15.80 7.70
C ARG A 188 -16.75 -14.95 6.97
N ASP A 189 -17.09 -14.51 5.76
CA ASP A 189 -16.34 -13.51 4.99
C ASP A 189 -16.11 -12.23 5.82
N GLY A 190 -17.19 -11.68 6.38
CA GLY A 190 -17.15 -10.48 7.22
C GLY A 190 -16.32 -10.64 8.50
N ALA A 191 -16.44 -11.78 9.18
CA ALA A 191 -15.66 -12.07 10.39
C ALA A 191 -14.15 -12.16 10.09
N ALA A 192 -13.77 -12.90 9.05
CA ALA A 192 -12.38 -13.06 8.64
C ALA A 192 -11.76 -11.73 8.18
N TRP A 193 -12.50 -10.94 7.39
CA TRP A 193 -12.05 -9.62 6.96
C TRP A 193 -11.88 -8.64 8.13
N THR A 194 -12.79 -8.66 9.10
CA THR A 194 -12.70 -7.81 10.29
C THR A 194 -11.46 -8.16 11.11
N LEU A 195 -11.20 -9.44 11.35
CA LEU A 195 -10.01 -9.90 12.09
C LEU A 195 -8.71 -9.48 11.38
N ALA A 196 -8.64 -9.66 10.06
CA ALA A 196 -7.48 -9.26 9.28
C ALA A 196 -7.21 -7.74 9.36
N ASN A 197 -8.25 -6.90 9.30
CA ASN A 197 -8.10 -5.46 9.43
C ASN A 197 -7.72 -5.03 10.85
N LEU A 198 -8.26 -5.69 11.88
CA LEU A 198 -7.89 -5.40 13.27
C LEU A 198 -6.39 -5.62 13.52
N ILE A 199 -5.85 -6.76 13.05
CA ILE A 199 -4.41 -7.04 13.14
C ILE A 199 -3.60 -6.03 12.30
N SER A 200 -4.12 -5.67 11.12
CA SER A 200 -3.47 -4.71 10.22
C SER A 200 -3.39 -3.30 10.84
N ILE A 201 -4.40 -2.86 11.60
CA ILE A 201 -4.36 -1.60 12.37
C ILE A 201 -3.23 -1.66 13.42
N GLY A 202 -3.17 -2.73 14.20
CA GLY A 202 -2.13 -2.91 15.22
C GLY A 202 -0.71 -2.87 14.64
N LEU A 203 -0.50 -3.54 13.50
CA LEU A 203 0.78 -3.51 12.79
C LEU A 203 1.11 -2.13 12.21
N ALA A 204 0.12 -1.41 11.66
CA ALA A 204 0.32 -0.07 11.11
C ALA A 204 0.69 0.94 12.22
N LEU A 205 0.07 0.85 13.39
CA LEU A 205 0.41 1.67 14.55
C LEU A 205 1.84 1.40 15.04
N TYR A 206 2.23 0.11 15.09
CA TYR A 206 3.59 -0.28 15.45
C TYR A 206 4.64 0.27 14.46
N ASP A 207 4.39 0.14 13.16
CA ASP A 207 5.31 0.63 12.13
C ASP A 207 5.40 2.17 12.16
N LEU A 208 4.31 2.86 12.48
CA LEU A 208 4.28 4.32 12.64
C LEU A 208 5.08 4.79 13.87
N ASP A 209 4.96 4.12 15.02
CA ASP A 209 5.76 4.41 16.22
C ASP A 209 7.26 4.20 15.97
N ARG A 210 7.62 3.06 15.36
CA ARG A 210 9.00 2.77 15.00
C ARG A 210 9.59 3.81 14.06
N ASN A 211 8.83 4.23 13.04
CA ASN A 211 9.27 5.28 12.13
C ASN A 211 9.41 6.64 12.82
N GLY A 212 8.56 6.94 13.80
CA GLY A 212 8.69 8.14 14.64
C GLY A 212 10.02 8.16 15.40
N LYS A 213 10.37 7.07 16.07
CA LYS A 213 11.64 6.93 16.81
C LYS A 213 12.87 7.02 15.91
N GLU A 214 12.80 6.42 14.72
CA GLU A 214 13.88 6.48 13.74
C GLU A 214 14.08 7.90 13.22
N ARG A 215 12.99 8.64 12.95
CA ARG A 215 13.07 10.05 12.57
C ARG A 215 13.69 10.92 13.66
N SER A 216 13.30 10.76 14.92
CA SER A 216 13.91 11.54 16.02
C SER A 216 15.42 11.29 16.13
N ARG A 217 15.88 10.05 15.93
CA ARG A 217 17.32 9.74 15.90
C ARG A 217 18.06 10.43 14.76
N LEU A 218 17.42 10.53 13.58
CA LEU A 218 17.99 11.24 12.43
C LEU A 218 18.03 12.75 12.67
N GLU A 219 16.99 13.31 13.31
CA GLU A 219 16.96 14.72 13.71
C GLU A 219 18.08 15.04 14.71
N ASP A 220 18.29 14.18 15.72
CA ASP A 220 19.38 14.33 16.69
C ASP A 220 20.77 14.22 16.03
N LYS A 221 20.95 13.26 15.10
CA LYS A 221 22.18 13.10 14.32
C LYS A 221 22.47 14.34 13.47
N ALA A 222 21.48 14.84 12.74
CA ALA A 222 21.61 16.03 11.91
C ALA A 222 21.94 17.27 12.75
N ALA A 223 21.28 17.44 13.90
CA ALA A 223 21.58 18.54 14.83
C ALA A 223 23.01 18.47 15.40
N ALA A 224 23.49 17.26 15.73
CA ALA A 224 24.85 17.06 16.20
C ALA A 224 25.90 17.41 15.13
N LEU A 225 25.67 17.02 13.86
CA LEU A 225 26.56 17.36 12.75
C LEU A 225 26.60 18.87 12.48
N LEU A 226 25.45 19.55 12.52
CA LEU A 226 25.39 21.01 12.38
C LEU A 226 26.14 21.75 13.52
N LYS A 227 26.03 21.24 14.76
CA LYS A 227 26.77 21.80 15.90
C LYS A 227 28.28 21.59 15.77
N ALA A 228 28.70 20.42 15.28
CA ALA A 228 30.11 20.13 14.99
C ALA A 228 30.66 21.07 13.91
N ARG A 229 29.88 21.32 12.85
CA ARG A 229 30.22 22.27 11.78
C ARG A 229 30.44 23.69 12.33
N SER A 230 29.52 24.19 13.16
CA SER A 230 29.63 25.53 13.76
C SER A 230 30.88 25.67 14.64
N SER A 231 31.23 24.62 15.39
CA SER A 231 32.43 24.62 16.25
C SER A 231 33.72 24.70 15.42
N ASN A 232 33.80 23.98 14.30
CA ASN A 232 34.98 24.01 13.42
C ASN A 232 35.20 25.37 12.76
N HIS A 233 34.12 26.06 12.35
CA HIS A 233 34.23 27.39 11.73
C HIS A 233 34.78 28.46 12.70
N VAL A 234 34.44 28.37 13.98
CA VAL A 234 34.96 29.31 15.01
C VAL A 234 36.45 29.08 15.25
N VAL A 235 36.91 27.83 15.26
CA VAL A 235 38.33 27.49 15.46
C VAL A 235 39.18 27.88 14.25
N GLY A 236 38.67 27.68 13.03
CA GLY A 236 39.34 28.09 11.79
C GLY A 236 39.55 29.61 11.71
N GLY A 237 38.51 30.40 12.00
CA GLY A 237 38.61 31.87 11.98
C GLY A 237 39.61 32.43 13.01
N ALA A 238 39.66 31.85 14.21
CA ALA A 238 40.62 32.28 15.24
C ALA A 238 42.08 31.94 14.89
N ALA A 239 42.32 30.88 14.12
CA ALA A 239 43.66 30.51 13.65
C ALA A 239 44.14 31.44 12.51
N GLU A 240 43.24 31.83 11.62
CA GLU A 240 43.55 32.72 10.49
C GLU A 240 43.79 34.17 10.94
N GLU A 241 43.04 34.67 11.93
CA GLU A 241 43.26 36.00 12.52
C GLU A 241 44.63 36.09 13.24
N ARG A 242 45.08 35.00 13.87
CA ARG A 242 46.43 34.91 14.45
C ARG A 242 47.55 34.83 13.41
N ALA A 243 47.27 34.31 12.22
CA ALA A 243 48.24 34.24 11.14
C ALA A 243 48.45 35.61 10.47
N MET A 244 47.39 36.39 10.28
CA MET A 244 47.48 37.75 9.70
C MET A 244 48.05 38.81 10.66
N GLY A 245 48.04 38.56 11.97
CA GLY A 245 48.62 39.49 12.96
C GLY A 245 50.13 39.43 13.14
N ARG A 246 50.88 38.61 12.37
CA ARG A 246 52.28 38.28 12.66
C ARG A 246 53.31 38.69 11.60
N ASP A 247 53.03 39.71 10.79
CA ASP A 247 54.02 40.32 9.86
C ASP A 247 54.69 41.59 10.42
N GLY A 248 54.57 41.84 11.73
CA GLY A 248 54.99 43.10 12.36
C GLY A 248 56.06 43.01 13.44
N LYS A 249 56.99 42.04 13.45
CA LYS A 249 58.24 42.19 14.24
C LYS A 249 59.35 41.21 13.84
N VAL A 250 60.32 41.72 13.10
CA VAL A 250 61.65 41.13 12.92
C VAL A 250 62.48 41.47 14.16
N GLU A 251 62.75 40.49 15.02
CA GLU A 251 63.85 40.58 16.00
C GLU A 251 64.68 39.29 15.95
N ALA A 252 65.98 39.50 15.74
CA ALA A 252 67.03 38.50 15.66
C ALA A 252 67.51 38.08 17.06
N ASN A 253 67.95 36.82 17.16
CA ASN A 253 68.78 36.15 18.18
C ASN A 253 68.15 34.79 18.53
N GLY A 254 68.85 33.68 18.67
CA GLY A 254 70.28 33.43 18.79
C GLY A 254 70.44 32.26 19.78
N HIS A 255 71.07 31.18 19.32
CA HIS A 255 71.81 30.15 20.07
C HIS A 255 71.12 29.35 21.21
N GLY A 256 71.24 28.01 21.10
CA GLY A 256 71.88 27.27 22.18
C GLY A 256 71.21 26.01 22.71
N HIS A 257 71.79 24.87 22.28
CA HIS A 257 72.15 23.72 23.13
C HIS A 257 71.19 22.54 23.34
N SER A 258 71.84 21.43 23.63
CA SER A 258 71.62 20.05 23.22
C SER A 258 71.28 19.13 24.40
N ASP A 259 70.92 17.88 24.04
CA ASP A 259 71.08 16.59 24.76
C ASP A 259 69.74 15.83 24.77
N ALA A 260 69.56 14.57 24.33
CA ALA A 260 70.33 13.33 24.18
C ALA A 260 69.66 12.21 25.03
N HIS A 261 69.49 11.05 24.37
CA HIS A 261 69.20 9.69 24.88
C HIS A 261 67.77 9.23 25.23
N GLY A 262 67.38 8.09 24.63
CA GLY A 262 66.27 7.26 25.13
C GLY A 262 65.71 6.18 24.19
N ARG A 263 66.56 5.23 23.78
CA ARG A 263 66.33 4.05 22.90
C ARG A 263 65.28 3.04 23.44
N LYS A 264 64.44 2.44 22.57
CA LYS A 264 64.28 0.97 22.40
C LYS A 264 63.37 0.56 21.22
N GLU A 265 63.82 -0.53 20.58
CA GLU A 265 63.44 -1.17 19.32
C GLU A 265 62.28 -2.18 19.43
N MET A 266 61.63 -2.47 18.29
CA MET A 266 61.33 -3.78 17.65
C MET A 266 60.00 -3.69 16.85
N GLU A 267 60.03 -3.70 15.50
CA GLU A 267 59.92 -4.88 14.59
C GLU A 267 58.61 -5.68 14.78
N ASN A 268 57.74 -6.02 13.82
CA ASN A 268 57.74 -6.30 12.37
C ASN A 268 56.34 -5.90 11.83
N GLY A 269 56.03 -5.56 10.58
CA GLY A 269 56.49 -6.03 9.27
C GLY A 269 55.27 -6.56 8.49
N THR A 270 54.88 -5.92 7.39
CA THR A 270 54.49 -6.54 6.10
C THR A 270 54.08 -5.48 5.08
N LEU A 271 54.85 -5.44 4.00
CA LEU A 271 54.70 -4.64 2.80
C LEU A 271 53.70 -5.29 1.83
N THR A 272 52.90 -4.49 1.14
CA THR A 272 52.75 -4.64 -0.32
C THR A 272 52.65 -3.25 -0.96
N ALA A 273 53.61 -2.96 -1.83
CA ALA A 273 53.70 -1.75 -2.60
C ALA A 273 52.90 -1.90 -3.90
N SER A 274 52.22 -0.83 -4.32
CA SER A 274 52.03 -0.53 -5.73
C SER A 274 52.25 0.96 -5.94
N SER A 275 53.34 1.22 -6.67
CA SER A 275 53.89 2.50 -7.08
C SER A 275 53.04 3.18 -8.14
N SER A 276 52.74 4.46 -7.95
CA SER A 276 52.59 5.38 -9.08
C SER A 276 53.07 6.78 -8.69
N SER A 277 53.74 7.38 -9.67
CA SER A 277 54.65 8.52 -9.65
C SER A 277 53.98 9.87 -9.40
N SER A 278 54.55 10.64 -8.49
CA SER A 278 54.22 12.03 -8.16
C SER A 278 55.02 13.02 -9.02
N SER A 279 54.29 13.82 -9.80
CA SER A 279 54.76 15.12 -10.29
C SER A 279 54.30 16.19 -9.27
N SER A 280 55.27 16.85 -8.67
CA SER A 280 55.11 17.85 -7.61
C SER A 280 54.64 19.20 -8.17
N SER A 281 53.35 19.46 -8.09
CA SER A 281 52.78 20.81 -8.14
C SER A 281 52.24 21.19 -6.75
N SER A 282 52.75 22.31 -6.25
CA SER A 282 52.31 22.97 -5.00
C SER A 282 50.80 23.17 -5.01
N SER A 283 50.08 22.35 -4.24
CA SER A 283 48.63 22.38 -4.07
C SER A 283 48.30 22.66 -2.60
N GLN A 284 47.54 23.74 -2.36
CA GLN A 284 47.04 24.10 -1.03
C GLN A 284 46.03 23.04 -0.53
N PRO A 285 45.98 22.74 0.78
CA PRO A 285 45.06 21.76 1.35
C PRO A 285 43.65 22.37 1.48
N GLN A 286 42.80 22.23 0.45
CA GLN A 286 41.38 22.62 0.46
C GLN A 286 40.42 21.43 0.66
N GLY A 287 40.88 20.29 1.21
CA GLY A 287 40.12 19.03 1.20
C GLY A 287 39.26 18.69 2.42
N GLY A 288 39.21 19.53 3.47
CA GLY A 288 38.55 19.18 4.74
C GLY A 288 37.05 19.44 4.79
N ASP A 289 36.57 20.49 4.12
CA ASP A 289 35.19 20.95 4.27
C ASP A 289 34.18 20.10 3.47
N THR A 290 34.63 19.44 2.41
CA THR A 290 33.75 18.67 1.50
C THR A 290 33.16 17.41 2.13
N VAL A 291 33.87 16.77 3.06
CA VAL A 291 33.41 15.54 3.71
C VAL A 291 32.29 15.83 4.70
N ALA A 292 32.40 16.89 5.49
CA ALA A 292 31.38 17.26 6.47
C ALA A 292 30.06 17.73 5.81
N GLU A 293 30.14 18.34 4.61
CA GLU A 293 28.96 18.73 3.86
C GLU A 293 28.17 17.52 3.31
N ALA A 294 28.87 16.49 2.83
CA ALA A 294 28.25 15.26 2.34
C ALA A 294 27.47 14.53 3.44
N ASP A 295 28.01 14.44 4.65
CA ASP A 295 27.35 13.76 5.79
C ASP A 295 26.06 14.47 6.24
N VAL A 296 26.04 15.80 6.16
CA VAL A 296 24.85 16.61 6.47
C VAL A 296 23.79 16.43 5.39
N GLU A 297 24.18 16.47 4.12
CA GLU A 297 23.26 16.25 3.00
C GLU A 297 22.65 14.85 3.04
N GLU A 298 23.44 13.81 3.30
CA GLU A 298 22.96 12.44 3.47
C GLU A 298 21.92 12.35 4.60
N SER A 299 22.22 12.94 5.77
CA SER A 299 21.30 12.93 6.91
C SER A 299 19.98 13.66 6.62
N LEU A 300 20.02 14.75 5.85
CA LEU A 300 18.83 15.47 5.40
C LEU A 300 18.01 14.64 4.39
N GLU A 301 18.67 13.93 3.48
CA GLU A 301 18.00 13.00 2.56
C GLU A 301 17.30 11.86 3.31
N GLU A 302 17.96 11.27 4.32
CA GLU A 302 17.39 10.23 5.18
C GLU A 302 16.14 10.74 5.92
N MET A 303 16.18 11.96 6.47
CA MET A 303 15.02 12.60 7.11
C MET A 303 13.87 12.84 6.13
N ALA A 304 14.17 13.27 4.90
CA ALA A 304 13.16 13.45 3.86
C ALA A 304 12.50 12.12 3.49
N GLN A 305 13.29 11.06 3.34
CA GLN A 305 12.79 9.70 3.09
C GLN A 305 11.94 9.18 4.26
N ALA A 306 12.37 9.40 5.50
CA ALA A 306 11.61 9.04 6.69
C ALA A 306 10.25 9.76 6.75
N SER A 307 10.19 11.02 6.31
CA SER A 307 8.95 11.80 6.26
C SER A 307 7.98 11.30 5.19
N VAL A 308 8.47 10.91 4.00
CA VAL A 308 7.64 10.27 2.96
C VAL A 308 7.10 8.93 3.46
N LYS A 309 7.96 8.10 4.07
CA LYS A 309 7.57 6.82 4.65
C LYS A 309 6.49 7.00 5.73
N ARG A 310 6.61 8.01 6.60
CA ARG A 310 5.59 8.34 7.59
C ARG A 310 4.25 8.65 6.95
N PHE A 311 4.23 9.46 5.89
CA PHE A 311 3.00 9.78 5.16
C PHE A 311 2.33 8.53 4.60
N ASP A 312 3.12 7.62 4.01
CA ASP A 312 2.60 6.36 3.48
C ASP A 312 2.04 5.44 4.56
N LEU A 313 2.68 5.39 5.74
CA LEU A 313 2.21 4.64 6.92
C LEU A 313 0.91 5.22 7.49
N VAL A 314 0.81 6.55 7.60
CA VAL A 314 -0.43 7.23 8.01
C VAL A 314 -1.56 6.95 7.01
N GLY A 315 -1.26 7.00 5.71
CA GLY A 315 -2.22 6.63 4.66
C GLY A 315 -2.69 5.18 4.77
N ASP A 316 -1.80 4.25 5.10
CA ASP A 316 -2.19 2.86 5.37
C ASP A 316 -3.07 2.71 6.60
N LEU A 317 -2.75 3.41 7.69
CA LEU A 317 -3.53 3.42 8.92
C LEU A 317 -4.95 3.94 8.67
N ILE A 318 -5.10 5.04 7.93
CA ILE A 318 -6.41 5.58 7.56
C ILE A 318 -7.17 4.57 6.71
N ARG A 319 -6.52 4.04 5.66
CA ARG A 319 -7.14 3.07 4.74
C ARG A 319 -7.66 1.83 5.49
N VAL A 320 -6.83 1.23 6.34
CA VAL A 320 -7.21 0.01 7.07
C VAL A 320 -8.26 0.27 8.15
N SER A 321 -8.23 1.44 8.79
CA SER A 321 -9.27 1.83 9.76
C SER A 321 -10.64 1.99 9.07
N CYS A 322 -10.65 2.60 7.89
CA CYS A 322 -11.85 2.67 7.05
C CYS A 322 -12.32 1.29 6.59
N ASP A 323 -11.41 0.41 6.15
CA ASP A 323 -11.76 -0.96 5.77
C ASP A 323 -12.32 -1.77 6.96
N PHE A 324 -11.78 -1.57 8.16
CA PHE A 324 -12.30 -2.17 9.39
C PHE A 324 -13.75 -1.76 9.67
N LEU A 325 -14.07 -0.47 9.57
CA LEU A 325 -15.45 0.04 9.73
C LEU A 325 -16.42 -0.56 8.71
N VAL A 326 -15.95 -0.81 7.49
CA VAL A 326 -16.77 -1.44 6.46
C VAL A 326 -16.93 -2.93 6.74
N ALA A 327 -15.85 -3.63 7.09
CA ALA A 327 -15.84 -5.07 7.35
C ALA A 327 -16.74 -5.46 8.52
N CYS A 328 -16.71 -4.68 9.60
CA CYS A 328 -17.50 -4.95 10.80
C CYS A 328 -19.02 -4.81 10.57
N ASN A 329 -19.45 -4.14 9.49
CA ASN A 329 -20.85 -4.01 9.08
C ASN A 329 -21.22 -4.92 7.89
N THR A 330 -20.49 -6.02 7.72
CA THR A 330 -20.86 -7.03 6.73
C THR A 330 -22.14 -7.75 7.19
N PRO A 331 -23.16 -7.88 6.32
CA PRO A 331 -24.44 -8.49 6.69
C PRO A 331 -24.27 -9.89 7.30
N GLY A 332 -24.89 -10.13 8.45
CA GLY A 332 -24.79 -11.41 9.17
C GLY A 332 -23.61 -11.53 10.13
N PHE A 333 -22.58 -10.69 9.99
CA PHE A 333 -21.58 -10.47 11.05
C PHE A 333 -21.96 -9.29 11.94
N ASP A 334 -22.38 -8.15 11.35
CA ASP A 334 -22.99 -6.99 12.00
C ASP A 334 -22.45 -6.68 13.42
N LEU A 335 -21.11 -6.60 13.58
CA LEU A 335 -20.46 -6.47 14.89
C LEU A 335 -20.99 -5.29 15.71
N PRO A 336 -21.18 -4.07 15.15
CA PRO A 336 -21.76 -2.95 15.90
C PRO A 336 -23.18 -3.22 16.41
N LEU A 337 -23.99 -3.99 15.68
CA LEU A 337 -25.33 -4.35 16.14
C LEU A 337 -25.24 -5.28 17.35
N HIS A 338 -24.31 -6.23 17.35
CA HIS A 338 -24.11 -7.16 18.46
C HIS A 338 -23.48 -6.49 19.69
N THR A 339 -22.57 -5.54 19.51
CA THR A 339 -21.84 -4.91 20.63
C THR A 339 -22.49 -3.62 21.14
N LEU A 340 -23.06 -2.81 20.25
CA LEU A 340 -23.62 -1.48 20.58
C LEU A 340 -25.15 -1.42 20.45
N GLY A 341 -25.79 -2.45 19.89
CA GLY A 341 -27.25 -2.49 19.73
C GLY A 341 -27.79 -1.67 18.54
N PHE A 342 -26.94 -1.07 17.71
CA PHE A 342 -27.35 -0.32 16.53
C PHE A 342 -26.51 -0.67 15.30
N ARG A 343 -27.12 -0.56 14.11
CA ARG A 343 -26.42 -0.70 12.82
C ARG A 343 -25.81 0.63 12.40
N LEU A 344 -24.59 0.61 11.86
CA LEU A 344 -24.03 1.82 11.27
C LEU A 344 -24.78 2.20 10.01
N HIS A 345 -24.90 3.51 9.80
CA HIS A 345 -25.59 4.03 8.64
C HIS A 345 -24.82 3.73 7.36
N ASP A 346 -25.53 3.32 6.30
CA ASP A 346 -24.98 3.18 4.95
C ASP A 346 -24.17 4.38 4.45
N GLY A 347 -24.49 5.61 4.88
CA GLY A 347 -23.71 6.80 4.55
C GLY A 347 -22.29 6.78 5.14
N ILE A 348 -22.17 6.36 6.40
CA ILE A 348 -20.88 6.20 7.08
C ILE A 348 -20.07 5.10 6.40
N ILE A 349 -20.70 3.95 6.13
CA ILE A 349 -20.05 2.81 5.47
C ILE A 349 -19.62 3.17 4.04
N GLY A 350 -20.47 3.87 3.30
CA GLY A 350 -20.17 4.38 1.96
C GLY A 350 -19.00 5.36 1.96
N THR A 351 -18.99 6.32 2.88
CA THR A 351 -17.92 7.32 2.99
C THR A 351 -16.59 6.67 3.40
N ALA A 352 -16.58 5.82 4.44
CA ALA A 352 -15.37 5.12 4.87
C ALA A 352 -14.81 4.24 3.74
N GLY A 353 -15.66 3.46 3.07
CA GLY A 353 -15.24 2.63 1.95
C GLY A 353 -14.69 3.45 0.78
N LEU A 354 -15.24 4.63 0.50
CA LEU A 354 -14.75 5.54 -0.54
C LEU A 354 -13.38 6.11 -0.19
N VAL A 355 -13.18 6.59 1.05
CA VAL A 355 -11.88 7.10 1.51
C VAL A 355 -10.80 6.02 1.39
N SER A 356 -11.08 4.80 1.86
CA SER A 356 -10.18 3.66 1.70
C SER A 356 -9.85 3.37 0.23
N ALA A 357 -10.85 3.38 -0.66
CA ALA A 357 -10.66 3.14 -2.08
C ALA A 357 -9.78 4.21 -2.75
N LEU A 358 -9.99 5.48 -2.42
CA LEU A 358 -9.19 6.59 -2.92
C LEU A 358 -7.72 6.47 -2.51
N PHE A 359 -7.44 6.10 -1.26
CA PHE A 359 -6.06 5.81 -0.82
C PHE A 359 -5.46 4.61 -1.58
N ALA A 360 -6.24 3.56 -1.84
CA ALA A 360 -5.76 2.41 -2.61
C ALA A 360 -5.41 2.79 -4.06
N VAL A 361 -6.24 3.61 -4.71
CA VAL A 361 -5.98 4.15 -6.07
C VAL A 361 -4.75 5.07 -6.04
N TYR A 362 -4.66 5.96 -5.05
CA TYR A 362 -3.52 6.86 -4.87
C TYR A 362 -2.20 6.11 -4.74
N LYS A 363 -2.17 5.00 -3.99
CA LYS A 363 -0.99 4.14 -3.85
C LYS A 363 -0.68 3.29 -5.08
N ALA A 364 -1.70 2.95 -5.88
CA ALA A 364 -1.52 2.21 -7.12
C ALA A 364 -0.98 3.08 -8.26
N TYR A 365 -1.08 4.40 -8.15
CA TYR A 365 -0.62 5.32 -9.17
C TYR A 365 0.92 5.28 -9.27
N PRO A 366 1.49 5.20 -10.49
CA PRO A 366 2.91 4.89 -10.69
C PRO A 366 3.89 5.84 -9.98
N ALA A 367 5.03 5.27 -9.61
CA ALA A 367 6.12 5.88 -8.84
C ALA A 367 6.74 7.14 -9.46
N ASP A 368 6.43 7.46 -10.72
CA ASP A 368 6.85 8.71 -11.35
C ASP A 368 6.31 9.95 -10.62
N MET A 369 5.14 9.82 -9.98
CA MET A 369 4.65 10.83 -9.05
C MET A 369 5.40 10.84 -7.72
N GLY A 370 6.02 9.73 -7.32
CA GLY A 370 6.93 9.66 -6.16
C GLY A 370 8.17 10.53 -6.36
N ARG A 371 8.73 10.59 -7.58
CA ARG A 371 9.79 11.55 -7.94
C ARG A 371 9.32 13.00 -7.82
N LEU A 372 8.09 13.29 -8.26
CA LEU A 372 7.48 14.61 -8.09
C LEU A 372 7.22 14.96 -6.61
N ARG A 373 6.86 13.97 -5.77
CA ARG A 373 6.75 14.14 -4.31
C ARG A 373 8.10 14.45 -3.67
N LYS A 374 9.16 13.68 -3.98
CA LYS A 374 10.53 13.96 -3.50
C LYS A 374 10.92 15.40 -3.88
N ARG A 375 10.72 15.79 -5.14
CA ARG A 375 11.02 17.16 -5.63
C ARG A 375 10.17 18.28 -4.99
N ARG A 376 8.93 18.01 -4.58
CA ARG A 376 8.13 19.00 -3.83
C ARG A 376 8.57 19.08 -2.37
N LEU A 377 8.86 17.94 -1.74
CA LEU A 377 9.30 17.91 -0.35
C LEU A 377 10.66 18.60 -0.19
N MET A 378 11.61 18.34 -1.09
CA MET A 378 12.92 19.01 -1.10
C MET A 378 12.81 20.53 -1.29
N ARG A 379 11.74 21.04 -1.93
CA ARG A 379 11.48 22.48 -2.06
C ARG A 379 10.83 23.11 -0.84
N LEU A 380 10.21 22.31 0.03
CA LEU A 380 9.56 22.78 1.25
C LEU A 380 10.49 22.70 2.46
N LEU A 381 11.58 21.93 2.37
CA LEU A 381 12.64 21.99 3.36
C LEU A 381 13.28 23.38 3.28
N PRO A 382 13.45 24.08 4.42
CA PRO A 382 14.14 25.35 4.42
C PRO A 382 15.58 25.11 3.95
N THR A 383 15.86 25.51 2.71
CA THR A 383 17.23 25.85 2.32
C THR A 383 17.58 27.04 3.21
N GLY A 384 18.56 26.87 4.10
CA GLY A 384 18.89 27.86 5.12
C GLY A 384 19.17 29.26 4.55
N PRO A 385 19.19 30.29 5.43
CA PRO A 385 19.51 31.67 5.06
C PRO A 385 20.90 31.84 4.45
#